data_AF-A0A956D3Z9-F1
#
_entry.id   AF-A0A956D3Z9-F1
#
_cell.length_a   1.000
_cell.length_b   1.000
_cell.length_c   1.000
_cell.angle_alpha   90.00
_cell.angle_beta   90.00
_cell.angle_gamma   90.00
#
_symmetry.space_group_name_H-M   'P 1'
#
loop_
_entity.id
_entity.type
_entity.pdbx_description
1 polymer ?
#
loop_
_entity_poly.entity_id
_entity_poly.type
_entity_poly.pdbx_seq_one_letter_code
_entity_poly.pdbx_strand_id
1 'polypeptide(L)'
;MLRALHGRLFDGVRSHAGRLRGPGFGQEILVFGPNQSAHRNDVAARLDDVLERASRSVRSCEDHPDDPRYEEAAFQVAVWLHFEDGNGRTSRALMNVVLHRLGLRPVVVTALKQEYNAALNHYFTAREIDVLVDLLLPTD
;
A
#
# COMPACT_ATOMS: atom_id res chain seq x y z
N MET A 1 6.16 12.51 2.18
CA MET A 1 4.71 12.30 2.36
C MET A 1 4.40 11.12 3.28
N LEU A 2 4.79 9.88 2.96
CA LEU A 2 4.46 8.69 3.76
C LEU A 2 4.96 8.74 5.22
N ARG A 3 6.21 9.14 5.46
CA ARG A 3 6.74 9.26 6.83
C ARG A 3 5.93 10.25 7.68
N ALA A 4 5.49 11.36 7.08
CA ALA A 4 4.64 12.34 7.74
C ALA A 4 3.22 11.78 8.00
N LEU A 5 2.65 11.04 7.04
CA LEU A 5 1.38 10.35 7.21
C LEU A 5 1.46 9.31 8.34
N HIS A 6 2.49 8.45 8.33
CA HIS A 6 2.75 7.49 9.39
C HIS A 6 3.00 8.18 10.74
N GLY A 7 3.71 9.31 10.74
CA GLY A 7 3.91 10.14 11.93
C GLY A 7 2.57 10.56 12.52
N ARG A 8 1.71 11.19 11.70
CA ARG A 8 0.38 11.66 12.13
C ARG A 8 -0.58 10.54 12.53
N LEU A 9 -0.56 9.40 11.85
CA LEU A 9 -1.43 8.25 12.15
C LEU A 9 -1.10 7.57 13.49
N PHE A 10 0.15 7.69 13.94
CA PHE A 10 0.65 6.98 15.12
C PHE A 10 1.14 7.91 16.23
N ASP A 11 0.95 9.22 16.07
CA ASP A 11 1.32 10.21 17.08
C ASP A 11 0.59 9.93 18.41
N GLY A 12 1.32 10.01 19.52
CA GLY A 12 0.82 9.63 20.85
C GLY A 12 0.52 8.13 21.06
N VAL A 13 0.53 7.29 20.02
CA VAL A 13 0.27 5.84 20.09
C VAL A 13 1.57 5.04 20.11
N ARG A 14 2.57 5.48 19.35
CA ARG A 14 3.88 4.81 19.26
C ARG A 14 5.00 5.84 19.36
N SER A 15 5.97 5.56 20.23
CA SER A 15 7.19 6.40 20.40
C SER A 15 8.07 6.51 19.15
N HIS A 16 7.80 5.71 18.11
CA HIS A 16 8.55 5.68 16.86
C HIS A 16 7.68 6.03 15.64
N ALA A 17 6.56 6.73 15.83
CA ALA A 17 5.72 7.19 14.73
C ALA A 17 6.54 7.98 13.69
N GLY A 18 6.41 7.62 12.41
CA GLY A 18 7.11 8.29 11.30
C GLY A 18 8.57 7.88 11.11
N ARG A 19 9.11 7.04 12.00
CA ARG A 19 10.48 6.52 11.89
C ARG A 19 10.50 5.19 11.16
N LEU A 20 11.23 5.13 10.05
CA LEU A 20 11.48 3.87 9.33
C LEU A 20 12.49 3.00 10.10
N ARG A 21 12.39 1.68 9.90
CA ARG A 21 13.46 0.76 10.29
C ARG A 21 14.73 1.11 9.50
N GLY A 22 15.88 0.94 10.15
CA GLY A 22 17.18 1.33 9.61
C GLY A 22 18.33 0.90 10.53
N PRO A 23 19.57 1.28 10.22
CA PRO A 23 20.72 1.01 11.09
C PRO A 23 20.46 1.46 12.53
N GLY A 24 20.62 0.55 13.49
CA GLY A 24 20.41 0.82 14.92
C GLY A 24 18.95 1.01 15.35
N PHE A 25 17.97 0.77 14.48
CA PHE A 25 16.56 0.93 14.84
C PHE A 25 15.62 -0.06 14.13
N GLY A 26 14.83 -0.77 14.94
CA GLY A 26 13.88 -1.78 14.48
C GLY A 26 14.50 -3.15 14.23
N GLN A 27 13.65 -4.16 14.10
CA GLN A 27 14.06 -5.51 13.79
C GLN A 27 14.67 -5.59 12.39
N GLU A 28 15.67 -6.47 12.25
CA GLU A 28 16.40 -6.69 11.01
C GLU A 28 15.47 -7.12 9.88
N ILE A 29 14.67 -8.15 10.13
CA ILE A 29 13.63 -8.67 9.25
C ILE A 29 12.37 -8.85 10.10
N LEU A 30 11.21 -8.47 9.56
CA LEU A 30 9.90 -8.81 10.10
C LEU A 30 9.34 -9.99 9.34
N VAL A 31 8.66 -10.91 10.04
CA VAL A 31 7.99 -12.08 9.46
C VAL A 31 6.48 -11.93 9.66
N PHE A 32 5.71 -12.14 8.60
CA PHE A 32 4.24 -12.07 8.63
C PHE A 32 3.65 -13.22 7.82
N GLY A 33 3.26 -14.29 8.52
CA GLY A 33 2.86 -15.54 7.88
C GLY A 33 4.03 -16.14 7.08
N PRO A 34 3.84 -16.51 5.80
CA PRO A 34 4.94 -16.99 4.95
C PRO A 34 5.86 -15.88 4.45
N ASN A 35 5.51 -14.61 4.64
CA ASN A 35 6.20 -13.47 4.03
C ASN A 35 7.24 -12.85 4.96
N GLN A 36 8.27 -12.25 4.35
CA GLN A 36 9.32 -11.52 5.06
C GLN A 36 9.44 -10.09 4.52
N SER A 37 9.71 -9.15 5.42
CA SER A 37 10.02 -7.78 5.04
C SER A 37 11.40 -7.66 4.39
N ALA A 38 11.65 -6.54 3.72
CA ALA A 38 13.02 -6.10 3.44
C ALA A 38 13.87 -6.02 4.71
N HIS A 39 15.17 -6.30 4.56
CA HIS A 39 16.15 -6.07 5.61
C HIS A 39 16.13 -4.59 6.02
N ARG A 40 16.28 -4.30 7.32
CA ARG A 40 16.08 -2.95 7.89
C ARG A 40 16.90 -1.87 7.20
N ASN A 41 18.10 -2.20 6.72
CA ASN A 41 18.98 -1.24 6.04
C ASN A 41 18.47 -0.85 4.65
N ASP A 42 17.60 -1.67 4.05
CA ASP A 42 17.10 -1.48 2.68
C ASP A 42 15.71 -0.86 2.66
N VAL A 43 15.04 -0.74 3.82
CA VAL A 43 13.65 -0.26 3.92
C VAL A 43 13.48 1.13 3.34
N ALA A 44 14.43 2.04 3.60
CA ALA A 44 14.36 3.39 3.07
C ALA A 44 14.45 3.41 1.54
N ALA A 45 15.45 2.75 0.97
CA ALA A 45 15.65 2.69 -0.48
C ALA A 45 14.45 2.02 -1.18
N ARG A 46 13.97 0.88 -0.67
CA ARG A 46 12.79 0.22 -1.24
C ARG A 46 11.54 1.07 -1.17
N LEU A 47 11.36 1.81 -0.07
CA LEU A 47 10.21 2.70 0.04
C LEU A 47 10.30 3.84 -0.97
N ASP A 48 11.48 4.42 -1.17
CA ASP A 48 11.69 5.47 -2.17
C ASP A 48 11.39 4.95 -3.58
N ASP A 49 11.85 3.74 -3.93
CA ASP A 49 11.54 3.08 -5.20
C ASP A 49 10.03 2.88 -5.40
N VAL A 50 9.33 2.41 -4.37
CA VAL A 50 7.88 2.19 -4.40
C VAL A 50 7.14 3.51 -4.60
N LEU A 51 7.52 4.55 -3.85
CA LEU A 51 6.90 5.87 -3.95
C LEU A 51 7.17 6.55 -5.29
N GLU A 52 8.35 6.38 -5.87
CA GLU A 52 8.68 6.89 -7.20
C GLU A 52 7.84 6.20 -8.28
N ARG A 53 7.72 4.87 -8.22
CA ARG A 53 6.86 4.09 -9.12
C ARG A 53 5.40 4.50 -8.98
N ALA A 54 4.89 4.61 -7.75
CA ALA A 54 3.54 5.08 -7.49
C ALA A 54 3.29 6.47 -8.07
N SER A 55 4.25 7.40 -7.87
CA SER A 55 4.14 8.76 -8.40
C SER A 55 4.09 8.78 -9.92
N ARG A 56 4.84 7.90 -10.60
CA ARG A 56 4.77 7.74 -12.06
C ARG A 56 3.43 7.17 -12.51
N SER A 57 2.93 6.14 -11.84
CA SER A 57 1.65 5.52 -12.19
C SER A 57 0.46 6.46 -11.96
N VAL A 58 0.45 7.21 -10.85
CA VAL A 58 -0.57 8.23 -10.58
C VAL A 58 -0.58 9.30 -11.67
N ARG A 59 0.60 9.82 -12.05
CA ARG A 59 0.70 10.76 -13.17
C ARG A 59 0.20 10.17 -14.48
N SER A 60 0.54 8.90 -14.76
CA SER A 60 0.05 8.22 -15.97
C SER A 60 -1.48 8.15 -16.00
N CYS A 61 -2.16 7.94 -14.87
CA CYS A 61 -3.61 8.04 -14.79
C CYS A 61 -4.09 9.48 -15.02
N GLU A 62 -3.49 10.47 -14.34
CA GLU A 62 -3.82 11.90 -14.48
C GLU A 62 -3.70 12.39 -15.94
N ASP A 63 -2.73 11.86 -16.70
CA ASP A 63 -2.48 12.20 -18.11
C ASP A 63 -3.51 11.58 -19.09
N HIS A 64 -4.28 10.56 -18.64
CA HIS A 64 -5.25 9.83 -19.48
C HIS A 64 -6.63 9.74 -18.79
N PRO A 65 -7.27 10.88 -18.47
CA PRO A 65 -8.53 10.88 -17.72
C PRO A 65 -9.72 10.28 -18.50
N ASP A 66 -9.65 10.28 -19.83
CA ASP A 66 -10.70 9.75 -20.72
C ASP A 66 -10.47 8.29 -21.14
N ASP A 67 -9.46 7.60 -20.59
CA ASP A 67 -9.26 6.17 -20.85
C ASP A 67 -10.48 5.39 -20.32
N PRO A 68 -11.15 4.53 -21.12
CA PRO A 68 -12.28 3.73 -20.65
C PRO A 68 -11.92 2.79 -19.48
N ARG A 69 -10.63 2.53 -19.23
CA ARG A 69 -10.11 1.75 -18.10
C ARG A 69 -9.53 2.63 -16.99
N TYR A 70 -9.79 3.93 -16.98
CA TYR A 70 -9.25 4.87 -16.00
C TYR A 70 -9.49 4.40 -14.56
N GLU A 71 -10.74 4.04 -14.23
CA GLU A 71 -11.10 3.63 -12.87
C GLU A 71 -10.37 2.35 -12.45
N GLU A 72 -10.32 1.36 -13.35
CA GLU A 72 -9.60 0.11 -13.12
C GLU A 72 -8.09 0.35 -12.91
N ALA A 73 -7.46 1.15 -13.77
CA ALA A 73 -6.05 1.49 -13.67
C ALA A 73 -5.74 2.26 -12.39
N ALA A 74 -6.54 3.27 -12.06
CA ALA A 74 -6.40 4.06 -10.84
C ALA A 74 -6.56 3.18 -9.59
N PHE A 75 -7.50 2.25 -9.62
CA PHE A 75 -7.72 1.30 -8.54
C PHE A 75 -6.53 0.34 -8.39
N GLN A 76 -6.05 -0.25 -9.48
CA GLN A 76 -4.86 -1.12 -9.49
C GLN A 76 -3.63 -0.41 -8.91
N VAL A 77 -3.42 0.87 -9.25
CA VAL A 77 -2.32 1.69 -8.69
C VAL A 77 -2.47 1.86 -7.17
N ALA A 78 -3.69 2.18 -6.70
CA ALA A 78 -3.96 2.37 -5.29
C ALA A 78 -3.80 1.06 -4.48
N VAL A 79 -4.31 -0.05 -5.03
CA VAL A 79 -4.22 -1.41 -4.46
C VAL A 79 -2.77 -1.87 -4.42
N TRP A 80 -2.01 -1.74 -5.52
CA TRP A 80 -0.59 -2.10 -5.52
C TRP A 80 0.20 -1.37 -4.43
N LEU A 81 -0.01 -0.06 -4.31
CA LEU A 81 0.66 0.76 -3.31
C LEU A 81 0.26 0.39 -1.87
N HIS A 82 -0.98 -0.06 -1.66
CA HIS A 82 -1.44 -0.59 -0.38
C HIS A 82 -0.55 -1.76 0.09
N PHE A 83 -0.15 -2.64 -0.83
CA PHE A 83 0.53 -3.87 -0.45
C PHE A 83 2.04 -3.77 -0.35
N GLU A 84 2.66 -2.82 -1.05
CA GLU A 84 4.12 -2.63 -1.00
C GLU A 84 4.63 -1.91 0.28
N ASP A 85 3.81 -1.11 0.96
CA ASP A 85 4.21 -0.42 2.21
C ASP A 85 4.31 -1.40 3.41
N GLY A 86 3.63 -2.54 3.37
CA GLY A 86 3.75 -3.59 4.41
C GLY A 86 3.22 -3.20 5.80
N ASN A 87 2.58 -2.03 5.97
CA ASN A 87 1.91 -1.61 7.19
C ASN A 87 0.43 -1.37 6.92
N GLY A 88 -0.41 -2.38 7.19
CA GLY A 88 -1.82 -2.38 6.79
C GLY A 88 -2.61 -1.10 7.09
N ARG A 89 -2.34 -0.37 8.19
CA ARG A 89 -3.04 0.91 8.48
C ARG A 89 -2.56 2.07 7.62
N THR A 90 -1.25 2.30 7.57
CA THR A 90 -0.66 3.36 6.74
C THR A 90 -0.95 3.11 5.27
N SER A 91 -0.81 1.85 4.85
CA SER A 91 -1.12 1.40 3.52
C SER A 91 -2.56 1.68 3.09
N ARG A 92 -3.57 1.39 3.94
CA ARG A 92 -4.99 1.67 3.62
C ARG A 92 -5.26 3.16 3.52
N ALA A 93 -4.67 3.95 4.42
CA ALA A 93 -4.79 5.40 4.37
C ALA A 93 -4.18 5.94 3.07
N LEU A 94 -3.02 5.42 2.67
CA LEU A 94 -2.35 5.83 1.44
C LEU A 94 -3.14 5.46 0.18
N MET A 95 -3.70 4.25 0.12
CA MET A 95 -4.62 3.83 -0.94
C MET A 95 -5.77 4.83 -1.10
N ASN A 96 -6.43 5.19 0.00
CA ASN A 96 -7.55 6.13 -0.03
C ASN A 96 -7.14 7.56 -0.39
N VAL A 97 -5.91 7.98 -0.06
CA VAL A 97 -5.35 9.26 -0.52
C VAL A 97 -5.15 9.25 -2.04
N VAL A 98 -4.65 8.15 -2.60
CA VAL A 98 -4.47 8.01 -4.06
C VAL A 98 -5.81 8.01 -4.78
N LEU A 99 -6.78 7.22 -4.32
CA LEU A 99 -8.13 7.18 -4.90
C LEU A 99 -8.77 8.57 -4.88
N HIS A 100 -8.72 9.27 -3.75
CA HIS A 100 -9.29 10.60 -3.63
C HIS A 100 -8.60 11.61 -4.57
N ARG A 101 -7.27 11.54 -4.71
CA ARG A 101 -6.51 12.39 -5.64
C ARG A 101 -6.92 12.16 -7.10
N LEU A 102 -7.23 10.92 -7.45
CA LEU A 102 -7.69 10.51 -8.78
C LEU A 102 -9.22 10.69 -8.96
N GLY A 103 -9.88 11.44 -8.07
CA GLY A 103 -11.32 11.70 -8.18
C GLY A 103 -12.23 10.52 -7.83
N LEU A 104 -11.67 9.41 -7.35
CA LEU A 104 -12.40 8.21 -6.97
C LEU A 104 -12.80 8.23 -5.50
N ARG A 105 -13.81 7.42 -5.16
CA ARG A 105 -14.26 7.26 -3.78
C ARG A 105 -13.26 6.40 -2.99
N PRO A 106 -12.96 6.78 -1.73
CA PRO A 106 -12.21 5.91 -0.82
C PRO A 106 -12.90 4.56 -0.63
N VAL A 107 -12.10 3.51 -0.47
CA VAL A 107 -12.58 2.14 -0.25
C VAL A 107 -12.46 1.80 1.22
N VAL A 108 -13.52 1.18 1.75
CA VAL A 108 -13.53 0.60 3.09
C VAL A 108 -13.32 -0.91 2.94
N VAL A 109 -12.20 -1.40 3.48
CA VAL A 109 -11.91 -2.84 3.48
C VAL A 109 -12.80 -3.51 4.52
N THR A 110 -13.84 -4.21 4.07
CA THR A 110 -14.79 -4.96 4.91
C THR A 110 -14.51 -6.47 4.93
N ALA A 111 -13.62 -6.95 4.06
CA ALA A 111 -13.22 -8.34 3.98
C ALA A 111 -12.79 -8.93 5.34
N LEU A 112 -13.10 -10.21 5.55
CA LEU A 112 -12.67 -10.89 6.77
C LEU A 112 -11.14 -10.95 6.80
N LYS A 113 -10.57 -10.84 8.00
CA LYS A 113 -9.11 -10.87 8.19
C LYS A 113 -8.46 -12.09 7.51
N GLN A 114 -9.13 -13.24 7.51
CA GLN A 114 -8.62 -14.46 6.89
C GLN A 114 -8.56 -14.35 5.36
N GLU A 115 -9.61 -13.84 4.74
CA GLU A 115 -9.70 -13.63 3.28
C GLU A 115 -8.65 -12.60 2.84
N TYR A 116 -8.56 -11.49 3.57
CA TYR A 116 -7.56 -10.46 3.35
C TYR A 116 -6.13 -11.00 3.45
N ASN A 117 -5.84 -11.81 4.47
CA ASN A 117 -4.54 -12.44 4.60
C ASN A 117 -4.27 -13.48 3.50
N ALA A 118 -5.29 -14.22 3.04
CA ALA A 118 -5.15 -15.19 1.96
C ALA A 118 -4.81 -14.49 0.64
N ALA A 119 -5.54 -13.43 0.29
CA ALA A 119 -5.29 -12.63 -0.90
C ALA A 119 -3.88 -11.99 -0.85
N LEU A 120 -3.47 -11.47 0.31
CA LEU A 120 -2.12 -10.97 0.57
C LEU A 120 -1.04 -12.03 0.29
N ASN A 121 -1.21 -13.24 0.84
CA ASN A 121 -0.25 -14.32 0.65
C ASN A 121 -0.19 -14.78 -0.81
N HIS A 122 -1.33 -14.80 -1.49
CA HIS A 122 -1.41 -15.09 -2.92
C HIS A 122 -0.60 -14.07 -3.72
N TYR A 123 -0.83 -12.78 -3.50
CA TYR A 123 -0.08 -11.72 -4.18
C TYR A 123 1.44 -11.82 -3.94
N PHE A 124 1.88 -12.02 -2.70
CA PHE A 124 3.32 -12.13 -2.42
C PHE A 124 3.97 -13.38 -3.04
N THR A 125 3.18 -14.42 -3.32
CA THR A 125 3.64 -15.68 -3.93
C THR A 125 3.61 -15.62 -5.46
N ALA A 126 2.46 -15.27 -6.03
CA ALA A 126 2.18 -15.35 -7.47
C ALA A 126 2.38 -14.02 -8.20
N ARG A 127 2.46 -12.89 -7.49
CA ARG A 127 2.51 -11.52 -8.04
C ARG A 127 1.28 -11.15 -8.88
N GLU A 128 0.16 -11.82 -8.61
CA GLU A 128 -1.13 -11.55 -9.23
C GLU A 128 -1.91 -10.53 -8.37
N ILE A 129 -2.07 -9.31 -8.91
CA ILE A 129 -2.76 -8.21 -8.22
C ILE A 129 -4.29 -8.37 -8.25
N ASP A 130 -4.82 -9.09 -9.24
CA ASP A 130 -6.25 -9.20 -9.51
C ASP A 130 -7.03 -9.76 -8.31
N VAL A 131 -6.48 -10.75 -7.61
CA VAL A 131 -7.08 -11.32 -6.38
C VAL A 131 -7.26 -10.26 -5.28
N LEU A 132 -6.36 -9.27 -5.22
CA LEU A 132 -6.47 -8.17 -4.26
C LEU A 132 -7.47 -7.11 -4.73
N VAL A 133 -7.52 -6.86 -6.03
CA VAL A 133 -8.50 -5.94 -6.64
C VAL A 133 -9.90 -6.48 -6.41
N ASP A 134 -10.14 -7.75 -6.75
CA ASP A 134 -11.43 -8.43 -6.60
C ASP A 134 -11.92 -8.44 -5.15
N LEU A 135 -11.01 -8.61 -4.19
CA LEU A 135 -11.35 -8.56 -2.76
C LEU A 135 -11.83 -7.18 -2.30
N LEU A 136 -11.32 -6.12 -2.92
CA LEU A 136 -11.53 -4.74 -2.50
C LEU A 136 -12.60 -4.02 -3.31
N LEU A 137 -12.95 -4.53 -4.50
CA LEU A 137 -14.08 -4.05 -5.27
C LEU A 137 -15.38 -4.50 -4.60
N PRO A 138 -16.35 -3.59 -4.39
CA PRO A 138 -17.69 -4.00 -4.00
C PRO A 138 -18.28 -4.88 -5.11
N THR A 139 -18.66 -6.11 -4.79
CA THR A 139 -19.60 -6.84 -5.64
C THR A 139 -20.98 -6.24 -5.41
N ASP A 140 -21.59 -5.72 -6.48
CA ASP A 140 -22.97 -5.20 -6.47
C ASP A 140 -23.99 -6.21 -5.91
#